data_AF-A0A3S5JQ68-F1
#
_entry.id   AF-A0A3S5JQ68-F1
#
_cell.length_a   1.000
_cell.length_b   1.000
_cell.length_c   1.000
_cell.angle_alpha   90.00
_cell.angle_beta   90.00
_cell.angle_gamma   90.00
#
_symmetry.space_group_name_H-M   'P 1'
#
loop_
_entity.id
_entity.type
_entity.pdbx_description
1 polymer ?
#
loop_
_entity_poly.entity_id
_entity_poly.type
_entity_poly.pdbx_seq_one_letter_code
_entity_poly.pdbx_strand_id
1 'polypeptide(L)' 'MAKQIILIGFFLIIVGGIFLIIEKSGMNYNNPLDFKFEKGNTRFYFPLGSSILISVVLSLIFYFFRKM' A
#
# COMPACT_ATOMS: atom_id res chain seq x y z
N MET A 1 -1.06 -25.89 -2.27
CA MET A 1 -2.14 -25.38 -1.41
C MET A 1 -1.67 -24.95 -0.02
N ALA A 2 -1.29 -25.85 0.91
CA ALA A 2 -0.89 -25.44 2.27
C ALA A 2 0.29 -24.42 2.32
N LYS A 3 1.35 -24.66 1.55
CA LYS A 3 2.48 -23.70 1.43
C LYS A 3 2.06 -22.31 0.94
N GLN A 4 1.11 -22.23 0.00
CA GLN A 4 0.63 -20.95 -0.53
C GLN A 4 -0.18 -20.17 0.52
N ILE A 5 -1.00 -20.88 1.30
CA ILE A 5 -1.76 -20.28 2.41
C ILE A 5 -0.81 -19.72 3.47
N ILE A 6 0.24 -20.46 3.84
CA ILE A 6 1.26 -20.00 4.79
C ILE A 6 2.00 -18.76 4.25
N LEU A 7 2.37 -18.76 2.97
CA LEU A 7 3.07 -17.65 2.33
C LEU A 7 2.20 -16.37 2.29
N ILE A 8 0.93 -16.51 1.92
CA ILE A 8 -0.03 -15.40 1.89
C ILE A 8 -0.28 -14.86 3.30
N GLY A 9 -0.44 -15.74 4.30
CA GLY A 9 -0.60 -15.33 5.70
C GLY A 9 0.61 -14.56 6.22
N PHE A 10 1.82 -15.04 5.92
CA PHE A 10 3.05 -14.34 6.27
C PHE A 10 3.16 -12.96 5.60
N PHE A 11 2.81 -12.88 4.31
CA PHE A 11 2.76 -11.61 3.58
C PHE A 11 1.78 -10.61 4.20
N LEU A 12 0.56 -11.06 4.57
CA LEU A 12 -0.44 -10.24 5.24
C LEU A 12 0.02 -9.73 6.60
N ILE A 13 0.75 -10.54 7.38
CA ILE A 13 1.33 -10.11 8.67
C ILE A 13 2.35 -8.99 8.46
N ILE A 14 3.22 -9.11 7.45
CA ILE A 14 4.20 -8.06 7.13
C ILE A 14 3.49 -6.77 6.71
N VAL A 15 2.54 -6.87 5.78
CA VAL A 15 1.79 -5.70 5.28
C VAL A 15 1.01 -5.02 6.42
N GLY A 16 0.31 -5.81 7.25
CA GLY A 16 -0.42 -5.31 8.40
C GLY A 16 0.50 -4.64 9.44
N GLY A 17 1.67 -5.22 9.69
CA GLY A 17 2.67 -4.62 10.59
C GLY A 17 3.21 -3.29 10.09
N ILE A 18 3.48 -3.17 8.79
CA ILE A 18 3.90 -1.91 8.15
C ILE A 18 2.79 -0.85 8.28
N PHE A 19 1.53 -1.21 8.02
CA PHE A 19 0.38 -0.33 8.18
C PHE A 19 0.24 0.18 9.63
N LEU A 20 0.42 -0.70 10.61
CA LEU A 20 0.37 -0.35 12.03
C LEU A 20 1.44 0.68 12.42
N ILE A 21 2.65 0.55 11.88
CA ILE A 21 3.75 1.51 12.12
C ILE A 21 3.43 2.85 11.47
N ILE A 22 2.88 2.85 10.25
CA ILE A 22 2.49 4.07 9.53
C ILE A 22 1.37 4.80 10.28
N GLU A 23 0.31 4.11 10.72
CA GLU A 23 -0.77 4.70 11.51
C GLU A 23 -0.25 5.27 12.83
N LYS A 24 0.63 4.54 13.53
CA LYS A 24 1.16 4.96 14.83
C LYS A 24 2.13 6.14 14.73
N SER A 25 2.75 6.36 13.57
CA SER A 25 3.68 7.47 13.35
C SER A 25 2.98 8.84 13.23
N GLY A 26 1.64 8.90 13.21
CA GLY A 26 0.90 10.17 13.10
C GLY A 26 1.13 10.92 11.79
N MET A 27 1.89 10.34 10.85
CA MET A 27 2.00 10.82 9.49
C MET A 27 0.67 10.54 8.79
N ASN A 28 -0.23 11.52 8.85
CA ASN A 28 -1.36 11.55 7.94
C ASN A 28 -0.78 11.52 6.53
N TYR A 29 -0.81 10.36 5.88
CA TYR A 29 -0.19 10.11 4.58
C TYR A 29 -1.04 10.82 3.50
N ASN A 30 -0.98 12.15 3.49
CA ASN A 30 -1.47 12.96 2.40
C ASN A 30 -0.40 12.87 1.32
N ASN A 31 -0.45 11.77 0.58
CA ASN A 31 0.36 11.63 -0.59
C ASN A 31 0.00 12.78 -1.56
N PRO A 32 0.96 13.63 -1.98
CA PRO A 32 0.66 14.84 -2.74
C PRO A 32 0.06 14.55 -4.12
N LEU A 33 0.22 13.31 -4.62
CA LEU A 33 -0.42 12.83 -5.85
C LEU A 33 -1.84 12.30 -5.62
N ASP A 34 -2.28 12.11 -4.38
CA ASP A 34 -3.64 11.65 -4.09
C ASP A 34 -4.59 12.85 -4.17
N PHE A 35 -5.48 12.81 -5.14
CA PHE A 35 -6.42 13.89 -5.42
C PHE A 35 -7.52 13.87 -4.35
N LYS A 36 -7.43 14.78 -3.36
CA LYS A 36 -8.55 15.09 -2.47
C LYS A 36 -9.30 16.30 -3.01
N PHE A 37 -10.50 16.06 -3.51
CA PHE A 37 -11.43 17.13 -3.86
C PHE A 37 -12.51 17.22 -2.78
N GLU A 38 -12.42 18.22 -1.92
CA GLU A 38 -13.44 18.50 -0.90
C GLU A 38 -14.20 19.76 -1.30
N LYS A 39 -15.50 19.64 -1.58
CA LYS A 39 -16.39 20.78 -1.88
C LYS A 39 -17.66 20.65 -1.04
N GLY A 40 -17.78 21.49 -0.01
CA GLY A 40 -18.92 21.48 0.92
C GLY A 40 -19.04 20.13 1.65
N ASN A 41 -20.17 19.44 1.48
CA ASN A 41 -20.44 18.13 2.08
C ASN A 41 -19.93 16.94 1.23
N THR A 42 -19.31 17.19 0.08
CA THR A 42 -18.80 16.14 -0.82
C THR A 42 -17.29 16.03 -0.68
N ARG A 43 -16.82 14.86 -0.28
CA ARG A 43 -15.40 14.49 -0.26
C ARG A 43 -15.16 13.41 -1.30
N PHE A 44 -14.40 13.72 -2.34
CA PHE A 44 -13.95 12.75 -3.34
C PHE A 44 -12.46 12.51 -3.15
N TYR A 45 -12.10 11.27 -2.81
CA TYR A 45 -10.71 10.84 -2.64
C TYR A 45 -10.30 9.96 -3.80
N PHE A 46 -9.28 10.39 -4.55
CA PHE A 46 -8.73 9.64 -5.66
C PHE A 46 -7.26 9.27 -5.38
N PRO A 47 -6.99 8.03 -4.92
CA PRO A 47 -5.68 7.59 -4.45
C PRO A 47 -4.69 7.27 -5.59
N LEU A 48 -4.46 8.19 -6.52
CA LEU A 48 -3.60 7.97 -7.69
C LEU A 48 -2.17 7.63 -7.31
N GLY A 49 -1.55 8.41 -6.44
CA GLY A 49 -0.17 8.19 -6.11
C GLY A 49 0.03 7.02 -5.17
N SER A 50 -0.93 6.73 -4.28
CA SER A 50 -0.94 5.49 -3.49
C SER A 50 -0.96 4.25 -4.41
N SER A 51 -1.78 4.25 -5.46
CA SER A 51 -1.81 3.16 -6.46
C SER A 51 -0.51 3.04 -7.25
N ILE A 52 0.09 4.17 -7.66
CA ILE A 52 1.40 4.18 -8.35
C ILE A 52 2.49 3.61 -7.44
N LEU A 53 2.53 4.03 -6.18
CA LEU A 53 3.54 3.60 -5.22
C LEU A 53 3.45 2.09 -4.96
N ILE A 54 2.23 1.57 -4.76
CA ILE A 54 1.95 0.14 -4.68
C ILE A 54 2.43 -0.59 -5.94
N SER A 55 2.15 -0.05 -7.13
CA SER A 55 2.56 -0.66 -8.41
C SER A 55 4.08 -0.75 -8.55
N VAL A 56 4.82 0.31 -8.19
CA VAL A 56 6.29 0.32 -8.22
C VAL A 56 6.87 -0.69 -7.24
N VAL A 57 6.33 -0.77 -6.02
CA VAL A 57 6.77 -1.73 -5.00
C VAL A 57 6.54 -3.17 -5.47
N LEU A 58 5.35 -3.50 -5.97
CA LEU A 58 5.07 -4.83 -6.54
C LEU A 58 5.99 -5.13 -7.72
N SER A 59 6.24 -4.16 -8.59
CA SER A 59 7.12 -4.33 -9.75
C SER A 59 8.56 -4.62 -9.33
N LEU A 60 9.08 -3.92 -8.31
CA LEU A 60 10.39 -4.19 -7.71
C LEU A 60 10.45 -5.60 -7.10
N ILE A 61 9.42 -6.00 -6.35
CA ILE A 61 9.33 -7.34 -5.76
C ILE A 61 9.40 -8.40 -6.87
N PHE A 62 8.56 -8.29 -7.90
CA PHE A 62 8.58 -9.24 -9.03
C PHE A 62 9.90 -9.20 -9.80
N TYR A 63 10.52 -8.02 -9.94
CA TYR A 63 11.84 -7.90 -10.57
C TYR A 63 12.92 -8.68 -9.80
N PHE A 64 12.97 -8.54 -8.47
CA PHE A 64 13.90 -9.30 -7.64
C PHE A 64 13.62 -10.80 -7.66
N PHE A 65 12.35 -11.22 -7.59
CA PHE A 65 11.97 -12.64 -7.70
C PHE A 65 12.29 -13.26 -9.06
N ARG A 66 12.28 -12.46 -10.15
CA ARG A 66 12.64 -12.94 -11.49
C ARG A 66 14.15 -13.04 -11.70
N LYS A 67 14.93 -12.22 -11.00
CA LYS A 67 16.39 -12.17 -11.12
C LYS A 67 17.10 -13.22 -10.25
N MET A 68 16.45 -13.68 -9.20
CA MET A 68 16.88 -14.80 -8.35
C MET A 68 16.57 -16.15 -8.99
#